data_AF-A0A521XGL1-F1
#
_entry.id   AF-A0A521XGL1-F1
#
_cell.length_a   1.000
_cell.length_b   1.000
_cell.length_c   1.000
_cell.angle_alpha   90.00
_cell.angle_beta   90.00
_cell.angle_gamma   90.00
#
_symmetry.space_group_name_H-M   'P 1'
#
loop_
_entity.id
_entity.type
_entity.pdbx_description
1 polymer ?
#
loop_
_entity_poly.entity_id
_entity_poly.type
_entity_poly.pdbx_seq_one_letter_code
_entity_poly.pdbx_strand_id
1 'polypeptide(L)'
;MADHDMRQARSDDGTPARRIRVPAGSVGVAFVALVACLVAGAILAGRQRAEAVDAPRPNAGVPVRAFYAGPATSTAKPASQTGQPVAPQLPDVQDAFSSPHSGFTLATSTCALCHRAHTAVGSNVTTTTTQSALCFSCHDGTGANSNVQSAYTDPSVPANSPATSSFYSHLPSVTNEHTSGQEDEFAGALNRHAECGDCHNPHTLDSSKSAKTSSGWTASGALTGSAGVSASPAYAYKNPVSMEAEVCFKCHSASTVLLSYSKESYKKTDKIYEFDPANASYHPVEAPGKNVGPQMATSLAGGTRWRFTTADTVRCVNCHGDPRIANPSADARLGTHTSPYRGMLIANYRDRTLKSSGEAYNANDFALCYLCHGSAPFTDKSGDPRPDSRFSFHGVHTFEIGGGGLASTDIDTAGAGQGKAICAECHYRIHSTSLAPWTANRTYSSGVNFAPNVQPISGQVAPLWSRSGGGGNCTLRCHGKNHSPKNY
;
A
#
# COMPACT_ATOMS: atom_id res chain seq x y z
N MET A 1 -12.87 25.54 48.56
CA MET A 1 -12.44 26.48 49.62
C MET A 1 -11.20 25.84 50.22
N ALA A 2 -10.02 26.06 49.64
CA ALA A 2 -9.09 27.18 49.93
C ALA A 2 -8.60 27.14 51.38
N ASP A 3 -7.33 27.30 51.75
CA ASP A 3 -5.99 27.27 51.15
C ASP A 3 -5.01 27.49 52.34
N HIS A 4 -3.71 27.22 52.15
CA HIS A 4 -2.55 27.75 52.92
C HIS A 4 -2.33 27.37 54.40
N ASP A 5 -1.13 27.39 54.99
CA ASP A 5 0.29 27.27 54.58
C ASP A 5 1.14 27.33 55.87
N MET A 6 2.41 26.94 55.72
CA MET A 6 3.55 26.80 56.64
C MET A 6 3.79 27.85 57.75
N ARG A 7 4.48 27.39 58.81
CA ARG A 7 5.56 28.15 59.48
C ARG A 7 6.79 27.28 59.79
N GLN A 8 7.95 27.83 59.42
CA GLN A 8 9.32 27.34 59.63
C GLN A 8 9.86 27.71 61.03
N ALA A 9 10.87 26.96 61.51
CA ALA A 9 12.00 27.52 62.28
C ALA A 9 13.25 26.61 62.20
N ARG A 10 14.42 27.24 62.17
CA ARG A 10 15.78 26.77 61.86
C ARG A 10 16.56 26.23 63.08
N SER A 11 17.60 25.42 62.85
CA SER A 11 19.02 25.66 63.26
C SER A 11 19.94 24.45 62.97
N ASP A 12 20.94 24.64 62.10
CA ASP A 12 22.42 24.58 62.33
C ASP A 12 22.94 23.59 63.40
N ASP A 13 24.09 22.89 63.31
CA ASP A 13 25.19 22.68 62.35
C ASP A 13 26.10 21.59 62.98
N GLY A 14 26.99 20.91 62.24
CA GLY A 14 28.00 20.03 62.87
C GLY A 14 28.69 18.92 62.05
N THR A 15 29.50 19.31 61.06
CA THR A 15 30.83 18.74 60.61
C THR A 15 31.15 17.23 60.64
N PRO A 16 31.92 16.73 59.64
CA PRO A 16 33.38 16.61 59.86
C PRO A 16 34.31 17.08 58.71
N ALA A 17 35.53 17.42 59.14
CA ALA A 17 36.77 17.83 58.46
C ALA A 17 37.40 16.74 57.55
N ARG A 18 38.42 16.94 56.70
CA ARG A 18 39.08 18.06 55.96
C ARG A 18 40.28 17.45 55.20
N ARG A 19 40.35 17.65 53.87
CA ARG A 19 41.52 17.86 52.93
C ARG A 19 42.67 16.83 52.86
N ILE A 20 43.27 16.58 51.68
CA ILE A 20 44.40 17.30 51.02
C ILE A 20 44.47 16.82 49.54
N ARG A 21 44.31 17.64 48.48
CA ARG A 21 45.22 18.57 47.71
C ARG A 21 46.02 17.94 46.52
N VAL A 22 45.50 18.20 45.29
CA VAL A 22 46.06 18.56 43.93
C VAL A 22 47.61 18.69 43.79
N PRO A 23 48.31 18.52 42.61
CA PRO A 23 47.90 19.05 41.30
C PRO A 23 48.36 18.46 39.91
N ALA A 24 47.60 18.90 38.90
CA ALA A 24 47.87 19.36 37.51
C ALA A 24 49.07 18.87 36.64
N GLY A 25 48.78 18.67 35.34
CA GLY A 25 49.76 18.72 34.24
C GLY A 25 49.17 18.36 32.87
N SER A 26 49.09 19.34 31.98
CA SER A 26 48.52 19.29 30.61
C SER A 26 49.56 18.87 29.55
N VAL A 27 49.13 18.90 28.25
CA VAL A 27 49.89 18.77 26.98
C VAL A 27 50.04 17.31 26.53
N GLY A 28 49.64 16.83 25.34
CA GLY A 28 49.39 17.40 24.02
C GLY A 28 50.20 16.57 22.99
N VAL A 29 49.68 16.42 21.77
CA VAL A 29 50.31 15.94 20.50
C VAL A 29 49.67 14.67 19.90
N ALA A 30 49.23 14.85 18.64
CA ALA A 30 48.69 13.84 17.72
C ALA A 30 49.80 13.11 16.96
N PHE A 31 49.61 11.83 16.60
CA PHE A 31 50.23 11.19 15.42
C PHE A 31 49.51 9.88 15.03
N VAL A 32 48.82 9.92 13.88
CA VAL A 32 48.85 9.02 12.71
C VAL A 32 49.02 7.48 12.87
N ALA A 33 48.15 6.78 12.10
CA ALA A 33 48.31 5.50 11.38
C ALA A 33 48.00 4.14 12.05
N LEU A 34 46.93 3.55 11.50
CA LEU A 34 46.93 2.26 10.76
C LEU A 34 47.51 1.03 11.47
N VAL A 35 46.63 0.16 11.99
CA VAL A 35 46.89 -1.28 12.09
C VAL A 35 45.63 -2.04 11.72
N ALA A 36 45.68 -2.71 10.58
CA ALA A 36 44.84 -3.86 10.28
C ALA A 36 45.53 -5.10 10.86
N CYS A 37 44.81 -5.92 11.64
CA CYS A 37 45.00 -7.37 11.65
C CYS A 37 43.89 -8.08 12.42
N LEU A 38 43.35 -9.09 11.74
CA LEU A 38 42.47 -10.18 12.18
C LEU A 38 42.68 -10.68 13.62
N VAL A 39 41.58 -10.86 14.34
CA VAL A 39 41.44 -11.93 15.35
C VAL A 39 40.06 -12.56 15.20
N ALA A 40 40.05 -13.85 14.84
CA ALA A 40 38.90 -14.73 14.96
C ALA A 40 38.67 -15.07 16.44
N GLY A 41 37.41 -15.01 16.88
CA GLY A 41 36.98 -15.46 18.21
C GLY A 41 35.52 -15.86 18.17
N ALA A 42 35.28 -17.16 18.00
CA ALA A 42 33.96 -17.77 18.08
C ALA A 42 33.44 -17.76 19.52
N ILE A 43 32.22 -17.29 19.75
CA ILE A 43 31.41 -17.65 20.91
C ILE A 43 29.98 -17.96 20.44
N LEU A 44 29.52 -19.14 20.85
CA LEU A 44 28.24 -19.78 20.59
C LEU A 44 27.03 -18.94 21.04
N ALA A 45 25.96 -18.95 20.24
CA ALA A 45 24.59 -19.01 20.76
C ALA A 45 23.66 -19.63 19.69
N GLY A 46 23.06 -20.77 20.03
CA GLY A 46 22.22 -21.55 19.14
C GLY A 46 20.94 -20.82 18.71
N ARG A 47 20.64 -20.92 17.41
CA ARG A 47 19.29 -20.71 16.87
C ARG A 47 18.68 -22.06 16.55
N GLN A 48 17.57 -22.34 17.21
CA GLN A 48 16.68 -23.43 16.81
C GLN A 48 16.08 -23.12 15.43
N ARG A 49 16.11 -24.14 14.58
CA ARG A 49 15.60 -24.16 13.22
C ARG A 49 14.07 -24.23 13.28
N ALA A 50 13.39 -23.33 12.58
CA ALA A 50 12.04 -23.60 12.09
C ALA A 50 12.19 -24.35 10.77
N GLU A 51 11.57 -25.53 10.70
CA GLU A 51 11.55 -26.41 9.54
C GLU A 51 10.78 -25.74 8.40
N ALA A 52 11.50 -25.39 7.33
CA ALA A 52 10.90 -25.09 6.04
C ALA A 52 10.67 -26.42 5.33
N VAL A 53 9.41 -26.72 5.02
CA VAL A 53 9.02 -27.85 4.18
C VAL A 53 9.52 -27.58 2.77
N ASP A 54 10.33 -28.51 2.26
CA ASP A 54 10.92 -28.54 0.92
C ASP A 54 9.84 -28.41 -0.17
N ALA A 55 9.96 -27.39 -1.01
CA ALA A 55 9.32 -27.34 -2.32
C ALA A 55 10.43 -27.41 -3.39
N PRO A 56 10.27 -28.24 -4.43
CA PRO A 56 11.38 -28.63 -5.29
C PRO A 56 11.85 -27.47 -6.18
N ARG A 57 13.17 -27.28 -6.21
CA ARG A 57 13.87 -26.46 -7.21
C ARG A 57 13.76 -27.16 -8.58
N PRO A 58 13.30 -26.50 -9.66
CA PRO A 58 13.57 -27.01 -10.98
C PRO A 58 15.01 -26.70 -11.38
N ASN A 59 15.73 -27.78 -11.72
CA ASN A 59 17.11 -27.80 -12.16
C ASN A 59 17.35 -26.97 -13.43
N ALA A 60 18.60 -26.49 -13.49
CA ALA A 60 19.29 -26.00 -14.66
C ALA A 60 19.18 -26.93 -15.88
N GLY A 61 19.17 -26.34 -17.07
CA GLY A 61 19.45 -27.03 -18.32
C GLY A 61 18.44 -26.81 -19.44
N VAL A 62 18.27 -25.57 -19.91
CA VAL A 62 17.72 -25.31 -21.24
C VAL A 62 18.81 -24.61 -22.05
N PRO A 63 19.26 -25.17 -23.18
CA PRO A 63 20.27 -24.53 -24.00
C PRO A 63 19.67 -23.28 -24.65
N VAL A 64 20.26 -22.12 -24.36
CA VAL A 64 20.02 -20.87 -25.09
C VAL A 64 20.44 -21.11 -26.54
N ARG A 65 19.47 -21.28 -27.44
CA ARG A 65 19.72 -21.22 -28.88
C ARG A 65 20.00 -19.76 -29.24
N ALA A 66 21.28 -19.42 -29.32
CA ALA A 66 21.74 -18.22 -29.99
C ALA A 66 21.34 -18.32 -31.48
N PHE A 67 20.39 -17.49 -31.91
CA PHE A 67 20.17 -17.25 -33.32
C PHE A 67 21.34 -16.40 -33.83
N TYR A 68 22.36 -17.06 -34.37
CA TYR A 68 23.32 -16.41 -35.27
C TYR A 68 22.57 -16.00 -36.54
N ALA A 69 22.35 -14.69 -36.71
CA ALA A 69 21.98 -14.15 -38.01
C ALA A 69 23.17 -14.34 -38.95
N GLY A 70 22.96 -15.09 -40.04
CA GLY A 70 23.97 -15.30 -41.09
C GLY A 70 24.33 -13.99 -41.81
N PRO A 71 25.48 -13.95 -42.49
CA PRO A 71 25.93 -12.75 -43.18
C PRO A 71 24.99 -12.44 -44.35
N ALA A 72 24.32 -11.29 -44.29
CA ALA A 72 23.56 -10.76 -45.40
C ALA A 72 24.53 -10.34 -46.51
N THR A 73 24.55 -11.10 -47.61
CA THR A 73 25.12 -10.64 -48.88
C THR A 73 24.13 -9.67 -49.51
N SER A 74 24.42 -8.37 -49.48
CA SER A 74 23.90 -7.44 -50.48
C SER A 74 24.93 -6.38 -50.84
N THR A 75 25.35 -6.48 -52.10
CA THR A 75 26.17 -5.52 -52.84
C THR A 75 25.32 -4.32 -53.24
N ALA A 76 25.55 -3.17 -52.59
CA ALA A 76 25.48 -1.85 -53.22
C ALA A 76 25.91 -0.79 -52.21
N LYS A 77 27.02 -0.11 -52.49
CA LYS A 77 27.48 1.07 -51.73
C LYS A 77 26.73 2.29 -52.28
N PRO A 78 25.89 3.01 -51.51
CA PRO A 78 25.34 4.27 -51.99
C PRO A 78 26.44 5.32 -51.98
N ALA A 79 26.43 6.16 -53.01
CA ALA A 79 27.36 7.27 -53.19
C ALA A 79 27.34 8.24 -52.00
N SER A 80 28.52 8.70 -51.61
CA SER A 80 28.74 9.75 -50.61
C SER A 80 28.08 11.05 -51.08
N GLN A 81 26.93 11.41 -50.50
CA GLN A 81 26.36 12.75 -50.65
C GLN A 81 26.99 13.68 -49.60
N THR A 82 27.87 14.57 -50.06
CA THR A 82 28.49 15.64 -49.27
C THR A 82 27.55 16.85 -49.12
N GLY A 83 26.30 16.60 -48.72
CA GLY A 83 25.37 17.66 -48.31
C GLY A 83 25.34 17.73 -46.79
N GLN A 84 25.56 18.92 -46.21
CA GLN A 84 25.20 19.13 -44.80
C GLN A 84 23.73 18.75 -44.61
N PRO A 85 23.36 18.03 -43.54
CA PRO A 85 21.97 17.70 -43.29
C PRO A 85 21.23 19.02 -43.01
N VAL A 86 20.48 19.51 -44.00
CA VAL A 86 19.43 20.48 -43.77
C VAL A 86 18.43 19.76 -42.88
N ALA A 87 18.33 20.18 -41.62
CA ALA A 87 17.31 19.68 -40.70
C ALA A 87 15.96 19.79 -41.43
N PRO A 88 15.18 18.71 -41.57
CA PRO A 88 13.87 18.80 -42.18
C PRO A 88 13.08 19.87 -41.42
N GLN A 89 12.68 20.95 -42.08
CA GLN A 89 11.65 21.82 -41.53
C GLN A 89 10.38 20.98 -41.45
N LEU A 90 10.11 20.47 -40.25
CA LEU A 90 8.89 19.73 -39.98
C LEU A 90 7.71 20.72 -40.02
N PRO A 91 6.57 20.31 -40.58
CA PRO A 91 5.41 21.17 -40.75
C PRO A 91 4.93 21.71 -39.40
N ASP A 92 4.46 22.95 -39.43
CA ASP A 92 3.87 23.64 -38.29
C ASP A 92 2.65 22.85 -37.79
N VAL A 93 2.53 22.70 -36.48
CA VAL A 93 1.55 21.82 -35.84
C VAL A 93 0.19 22.53 -35.80
N GLN A 94 -0.57 22.48 -36.91
CA GLN A 94 -1.82 23.23 -37.07
C GLN A 94 -3.12 22.43 -36.81
N ASP A 95 -3.06 21.16 -36.41
CA ASP A 95 -4.27 20.38 -36.10
C ASP A 95 -4.60 20.34 -34.61
N ALA A 96 -5.89 20.33 -34.28
CA ALA A 96 -6.37 20.10 -32.92
C ALA A 96 -6.14 18.63 -32.52
N PHE A 97 -5.04 18.36 -31.83
CA PHE A 97 -4.70 17.01 -31.35
C PHE A 97 -5.62 16.57 -30.21
N SER A 98 -6.13 15.33 -30.27
CA SER A 98 -6.94 14.75 -29.19
C SER A 98 -6.11 14.05 -28.10
N SER A 99 -4.96 13.44 -28.43
CA SER A 99 -3.98 12.88 -27.47
C SER A 99 -2.66 12.48 -28.15
N PRO A 100 -1.48 12.79 -27.59
CA PRO A 100 -0.17 12.30 -28.05
C PRO A 100 0.21 10.91 -27.49
N HIS A 101 -0.70 10.23 -26.79
CA HIS A 101 -0.45 8.92 -26.17
C HIS A 101 -1.20 7.72 -26.81
N SER A 102 -1.97 7.92 -27.90
CA SER A 102 -2.69 6.84 -28.57
C SER A 102 -3.06 7.18 -30.01
N GLY A 103 -3.18 6.18 -30.89
CA GLY A 103 -3.84 6.35 -32.19
C GLY A 103 -2.98 6.92 -33.32
N PHE A 104 -1.67 6.75 -33.27
CA PHE A 104 -0.77 7.22 -34.34
C PHE A 104 -0.69 6.22 -35.50
N THR A 105 -0.69 6.74 -36.71
CA THR A 105 -0.06 6.05 -37.86
C THR A 105 1.42 6.44 -37.90
N LEU A 106 2.26 5.59 -38.49
CA LEU A 106 3.73 5.78 -38.55
C LEU A 106 4.20 7.06 -39.30
N ALA A 107 3.30 7.95 -39.69
CA ALA A 107 3.55 9.10 -40.56
C ALA A 107 3.12 10.47 -39.96
N THR A 108 2.96 10.59 -38.63
CA THR A 108 2.40 11.82 -38.03
C THR A 108 3.44 12.69 -37.31
N SER A 109 3.22 14.01 -37.34
CA SER A 109 3.92 15.00 -36.52
C SER A 109 3.84 14.70 -35.03
N THR A 110 2.89 13.84 -34.61
CA THR A 110 2.72 13.37 -33.24
C THR A 110 3.86 12.47 -32.76
N CYS A 111 4.35 11.55 -33.61
CA CYS A 111 5.55 10.78 -33.28
C CYS A 111 6.72 11.75 -33.04
N ALA A 112 6.85 12.78 -33.88
CA ALA A 112 7.91 13.76 -33.74
C ALA A 112 7.77 14.66 -32.49
N LEU A 113 6.57 14.84 -31.91
CA LEU A 113 6.41 15.59 -30.65
C LEU A 113 7.11 14.85 -29.48
N CYS A 114 6.78 13.57 -29.29
CA CYS A 114 7.43 12.76 -28.27
C CYS A 114 8.89 12.48 -28.62
N HIS A 115 9.15 12.09 -29.89
CA HIS A 115 10.50 11.84 -30.35
C HIS A 115 11.41 13.05 -30.17
N ARG A 116 11.01 14.28 -30.51
CA ARG A 116 11.83 15.49 -30.24
C ARG A 116 12.05 15.73 -28.75
N ALA A 117 11.02 15.55 -27.93
CA ALA A 117 11.11 15.75 -26.48
C ALA A 117 12.07 14.76 -25.79
N HIS A 118 12.24 13.55 -26.36
CA HIS A 118 13.12 12.53 -25.78
C HIS A 118 14.28 12.04 -26.68
N THR A 119 14.47 12.53 -27.91
CA THR A 119 15.60 12.13 -28.78
C THR A 119 16.94 12.49 -28.13
N ALA A 120 17.73 11.48 -27.75
CA ALA A 120 19.11 11.65 -27.28
C ALA A 120 20.02 10.47 -27.68
N VAL A 121 21.33 10.74 -27.68
CA VAL A 121 22.41 9.92 -28.28
C VAL A 121 22.92 8.78 -27.36
N GLY A 122 22.18 8.41 -26.30
CA GLY A 122 22.59 7.46 -25.24
C GLY A 122 21.54 6.38 -24.93
N SER A 123 21.89 5.39 -24.07
CA SER A 123 21.11 4.14 -23.88
C SER A 123 19.72 4.30 -23.26
N ASN A 124 19.44 5.41 -22.56
CA ASN A 124 18.15 5.68 -21.89
C ASN A 124 17.35 6.83 -22.55
N VAL A 125 17.78 7.30 -23.73
CA VAL A 125 17.03 8.15 -24.70
C VAL A 125 16.01 9.14 -24.09
N THR A 126 16.47 10.10 -23.27
CA THR A 126 15.71 11.30 -22.87
C THR A 126 16.61 12.55 -22.90
N THR A 127 16.05 13.72 -23.25
CA THR A 127 16.75 15.01 -23.09
C THR A 127 16.68 15.53 -21.64
N THR A 128 15.74 15.00 -20.87
CA THR A 128 15.51 15.29 -19.46
C THR A 128 16.26 14.31 -18.56
N THR A 129 16.58 14.74 -17.33
CA THR A 129 17.31 13.93 -16.33
C THR A 129 16.50 12.75 -15.78
N THR A 130 15.16 12.78 -15.90
CA THR A 130 14.25 11.75 -15.40
C THR A 130 13.05 11.54 -16.35
N GLN A 131 12.41 10.38 -16.26
CA GLN A 131 11.15 10.09 -16.97
C GLN A 131 10.02 11.01 -16.48
N SER A 132 9.96 11.27 -15.18
CA SER A 132 8.97 12.15 -14.56
C SER A 132 9.03 13.58 -15.09
N ALA A 133 10.24 14.13 -15.30
CA ALA A 133 10.42 15.45 -15.89
C ALA A 133 9.90 15.51 -17.35
N LEU A 134 10.07 14.43 -18.12
CA LEU A 134 9.50 14.34 -19.46
C LEU A 134 7.98 14.34 -19.40
N CYS A 135 7.36 13.47 -18.60
CA CYS A 135 5.90 13.39 -18.49
C CYS A 135 5.30 14.71 -17.99
N PHE A 136 5.94 15.36 -17.02
CA PHE A 136 5.47 16.65 -16.49
C PHE A 136 5.62 17.81 -17.45
N SER A 137 6.47 17.74 -18.48
CA SER A 137 6.51 18.79 -19.52
C SER A 137 5.18 18.99 -20.26
N CYS A 138 4.30 17.98 -20.24
CA CYS A 138 2.93 18.09 -20.71
C CYS A 138 1.91 18.05 -19.55
N HIS A 139 2.18 17.29 -18.49
CA HIS A 139 1.27 17.05 -17.37
C HIS A 139 1.43 18.01 -16.17
N ASP A 140 2.01 19.19 -16.38
CA ASP A 140 2.10 20.29 -15.42
C ASP A 140 0.87 21.21 -15.39
N GLY A 141 -0.09 20.96 -16.29
CA GLY A 141 -1.30 21.76 -16.47
C GLY A 141 -1.22 22.78 -17.60
N THR A 142 -0.12 22.81 -18.37
CA THR A 142 0.03 23.71 -19.52
C THR A 142 -0.18 23.03 -20.87
N GLY A 143 0.11 21.72 -20.98
CA GLY A 143 0.01 20.98 -22.25
C GLY A 143 -1.14 19.98 -22.33
N ALA A 144 -1.30 19.11 -21.34
CA ALA A 144 -2.30 18.04 -21.31
C ALA A 144 -3.56 18.44 -20.55
N ASN A 145 -4.68 17.76 -20.85
CA ASN A 145 -5.93 17.90 -20.11
C ASN A 145 -5.83 17.47 -18.63
N SER A 146 -4.78 16.76 -18.25
CA SER A 146 -4.52 16.34 -16.87
C SER A 146 -3.26 17.01 -16.31
N ASN A 147 -3.42 17.67 -15.17
CA ASN A 147 -2.32 18.22 -14.37
C ASN A 147 -1.91 17.22 -13.28
N VAL A 148 -1.17 16.18 -13.66
CA VAL A 148 -0.71 15.16 -12.70
C VAL A 148 0.38 15.72 -11.78
N GLN A 149 1.20 16.66 -12.25
CA GLN A 149 2.27 17.24 -11.44
C GLN A 149 1.70 17.95 -10.20
N SER A 150 0.59 18.68 -10.34
CA SER A 150 -0.06 19.38 -9.23
C SER A 150 -0.42 18.44 -8.06
N ALA A 151 -0.71 17.17 -8.35
CA ALA A 151 -1.07 16.17 -7.35
C ALA A 151 0.10 15.84 -6.40
N TYR A 152 1.34 16.01 -6.86
CA TYR A 152 2.57 15.80 -6.10
C TYR A 152 3.04 17.05 -5.33
N THR A 153 2.57 18.23 -5.73
CA THR A 153 2.84 19.50 -5.04
C THR A 153 1.68 19.94 -4.14
N ASP A 154 0.63 19.13 -4.04
CA ASP A 154 -0.54 19.41 -3.21
C ASP A 154 -0.15 19.43 -1.73
N PRO A 155 -0.30 20.58 -1.02
CA PRO A 155 0.12 20.71 0.38
C PRO A 155 -0.71 19.84 1.35
N SER A 156 -1.87 19.33 0.91
CA SER A 156 -2.67 18.40 1.71
C SER A 156 -2.11 16.98 1.71
N VAL A 157 -1.20 16.63 0.79
CA VAL A 157 -0.58 15.31 0.69
C VAL A 157 0.70 15.30 1.55
N PRO A 158 0.74 14.55 2.67
CA PRO A 158 1.94 14.47 3.48
C PRO A 158 3.06 13.73 2.76
N ALA A 159 4.31 14.01 3.16
CA ALA A 159 5.45 13.26 2.68
C ALA A 159 5.39 11.78 3.13
N ASN A 160 5.90 10.89 2.28
CA ASN A 160 6.12 9.50 2.66
C ASN A 160 7.12 9.41 3.82
N SER A 161 6.80 8.60 4.83
CA SER A 161 7.65 8.30 5.97
C SER A 161 7.86 6.80 6.09
N PRO A 162 8.99 6.27 5.58
CA PRO A 162 9.36 4.88 5.76
C PRO A 162 9.45 4.49 7.24
N ALA A 163 9.98 5.35 8.11
CA ALA A 163 10.13 5.06 9.54
C ALA A 163 8.80 4.69 10.24
N THR A 164 7.69 5.27 9.78
CA THR A 164 6.34 5.02 10.35
C THR A 164 5.45 4.18 9.42
N SER A 165 6.00 3.64 8.31
CA SER A 165 5.23 2.95 7.27
C SER A 165 4.02 3.78 6.79
N SER A 166 4.18 5.10 6.68
CA SER A 166 3.15 6.03 6.25
C SER A 166 3.44 6.50 4.83
N PHE A 167 2.69 5.98 3.86
CA PHE A 167 2.87 6.31 2.44
C PHE A 167 1.60 6.95 1.90
N TYR A 168 1.74 8.04 1.18
CA TYR A 168 0.71 8.92 0.63
C TYR A 168 0.84 9.08 -0.89
N SER A 169 1.94 8.60 -1.47
CA SER A 169 2.22 8.71 -2.89
C SER A 169 3.09 7.59 -3.44
N HIS A 170 2.87 7.25 -4.71
CA HIS A 170 3.86 6.60 -5.55
C HIS A 170 4.76 7.71 -6.10
N LEU A 171 5.90 7.91 -5.45
CA LEU A 171 6.82 8.99 -5.80
C LEU A 171 7.45 8.69 -7.16
N PRO A 172 7.26 9.56 -8.17
CA PRO A 172 7.92 9.41 -9.44
C PRO A 172 9.40 9.68 -9.18
N SER A 173 10.25 8.74 -9.60
CA SER A 173 11.67 8.84 -9.27
C SER A 173 12.29 10.16 -9.75
N VAL A 174 13.19 10.71 -8.93
CA VAL A 174 14.00 11.91 -9.24
C VAL A 174 15.33 11.55 -9.92
N THR A 175 15.56 10.26 -10.11
CA THR A 175 16.69 9.62 -10.79
C THR A 175 16.10 8.57 -11.72
N ASN A 176 16.64 8.40 -12.92
CA ASN A 176 16.21 7.28 -13.75
C ASN A 176 16.73 6.00 -13.10
N GLU A 177 15.85 5.28 -12.41
CA GLU A 177 16.22 4.04 -11.72
C GLU A 177 16.21 2.87 -12.72
N HIS A 178 15.75 3.08 -13.95
CA HIS A 178 15.81 2.05 -14.97
C HIS A 178 17.23 1.86 -15.53
N THR A 179 17.85 0.74 -15.17
CA THR A 179 19.14 0.23 -15.64
C THR A 179 19.03 -0.61 -16.91
N SER A 180 17.81 -0.99 -17.33
CA SER A 180 17.57 -1.68 -18.61
C SER A 180 16.41 -1.07 -19.38
N GLY A 181 16.49 -1.10 -20.73
CA GLY A 181 15.37 -0.73 -21.59
C GLY A 181 14.29 -1.80 -21.73
N GLN A 182 14.32 -2.86 -20.91
CA GLN A 182 13.30 -3.90 -20.88
C GLN A 182 12.23 -3.52 -19.86
N GLU A 183 10.95 -3.75 -20.19
CA GLU A 183 9.77 -3.44 -19.33
C GLU A 183 9.70 -4.27 -18.02
N ASP A 184 10.71 -5.11 -17.75
CA ASP A 184 10.86 -5.91 -16.54
C ASP A 184 12.23 -5.79 -15.89
N GLU A 185 12.51 -4.61 -15.37
CA GLU A 185 13.67 -4.41 -14.50
C GLU A 185 13.54 -5.11 -13.12
N PHE A 186 12.40 -5.73 -12.84
CA PHE A 186 12.17 -6.37 -11.55
C PHE A 186 12.84 -7.73 -11.41
N ALA A 187 13.57 -8.20 -12.44
CA ALA A 187 14.27 -9.49 -12.61
C ALA A 187 15.06 -10.02 -11.39
N GLY A 188 14.37 -10.37 -10.30
CA GLY A 188 14.90 -11.16 -9.19
C GLY A 188 15.37 -10.40 -7.93
N ALA A 189 14.78 -9.23 -7.62
CA ALA A 189 14.94 -8.46 -6.37
C ALA A 189 16.04 -7.39 -6.34
N LEU A 190 15.58 -6.12 -6.31
CA LEU A 190 15.93 -5.07 -5.33
C LEU A 190 15.57 -3.66 -5.83
N ASN A 191 15.18 -3.49 -7.09
CA ASN A 191 14.78 -2.19 -7.64
C ASN A 191 13.25 -2.00 -7.63
N ARG A 192 12.63 -2.02 -6.44
CA ARG A 192 11.18 -1.73 -6.32
C ARG A 192 10.98 -0.21 -6.26
N HIS A 193 10.81 0.40 -7.42
CA HIS A 193 10.40 1.80 -7.58
C HIS A 193 9.04 1.92 -8.27
N ALA A 194 8.57 3.16 -8.40
CA ALA A 194 7.41 3.50 -9.19
C ALA A 194 7.74 4.74 -10.03
N GLU A 195 7.88 4.55 -11.33
CA GLU A 195 7.97 5.59 -12.34
C GLU A 195 6.70 5.59 -13.21
N CYS A 196 6.48 6.63 -14.00
CA CYS A 196 5.30 6.73 -14.86
C CYS A 196 5.20 5.53 -15.82
N GLY A 197 6.33 5.08 -16.36
CA GLY A 197 6.47 3.96 -17.29
C GLY A 197 6.22 2.58 -16.68
N ASP A 198 6.28 2.45 -15.35
CA ASP A 198 5.99 1.18 -14.68
C ASP A 198 4.50 0.81 -14.76
N CYS A 199 3.64 1.81 -14.98
CA CYS A 199 2.18 1.67 -15.05
C CYS A 199 1.58 2.19 -16.38
N HIS A 200 2.30 3.01 -17.13
CA HIS A 200 1.82 3.62 -18.37
C HIS A 200 2.79 3.35 -19.52
N ASN A 201 2.28 2.81 -20.61
CA ASN A 201 3.03 2.73 -21.85
C ASN A 201 2.46 3.76 -22.86
N PRO A 202 3.19 4.86 -23.13
CA PRO A 202 2.69 5.94 -23.99
C PRO A 202 2.53 5.55 -25.47
N HIS A 203 3.03 4.37 -25.88
CA HIS A 203 2.86 3.86 -27.23
C HIS A 203 1.57 3.05 -27.40
N THR A 204 0.99 2.54 -26.31
CA THR A 204 -0.12 1.58 -26.36
C THR A 204 -1.32 1.95 -25.51
N LEU A 205 -1.20 2.95 -24.63
CA LEU A 205 -2.31 3.36 -23.78
C LEU A 205 -3.47 3.90 -24.61
N ASP A 206 -4.69 3.76 -24.09
CA ASP A 206 -5.91 4.19 -24.77
C ASP A 206 -7.01 4.65 -23.79
N SER A 207 -8.20 4.91 -24.32
CA SER A 207 -9.34 5.43 -23.57
C SER A 207 -10.35 4.38 -23.09
N SER A 208 -10.05 3.10 -23.16
CA SER A 208 -10.93 2.05 -22.63
C SER A 208 -11.05 2.16 -21.11
N LYS A 209 -12.23 1.84 -20.60
CA LYS A 209 -12.49 1.72 -19.16
C LYS A 209 -12.29 0.27 -18.73
N SER A 210 -12.02 0.07 -17.44
CA SER A 210 -12.04 -1.27 -16.86
C SER A 210 -13.43 -1.87 -16.92
N ALA A 211 -13.53 -3.16 -17.23
CA ALA A 211 -14.76 -3.93 -17.19
C ALA A 211 -14.74 -4.91 -16.02
N LYS A 212 -15.86 -5.01 -15.31
CA LYS A 212 -16.04 -5.97 -14.21
C LYS A 212 -16.27 -7.38 -14.77
N THR A 213 -15.59 -8.37 -14.22
CA THR A 213 -15.75 -9.79 -14.51
C THR A 213 -15.92 -10.58 -13.20
N SER A 214 -16.23 -11.87 -13.31
CA SER A 214 -16.26 -12.78 -12.16
C SER A 214 -14.88 -13.10 -11.57
N SER A 215 -13.80 -12.73 -12.25
CA SER A 215 -12.42 -12.96 -11.83
C SER A 215 -11.66 -11.66 -11.53
N GLY A 216 -12.40 -10.56 -11.31
CA GLY A 216 -11.84 -9.24 -11.02
C GLY A 216 -12.22 -8.21 -12.07
N TRP A 217 -11.37 -7.21 -12.27
CA TRP A 217 -11.59 -6.14 -13.24
C TRP A 217 -10.49 -6.10 -14.29
N THR A 218 -10.86 -5.91 -15.56
CA THR A 218 -9.89 -5.78 -16.64
C THR A 218 -9.01 -4.54 -16.42
N ALA A 219 -7.77 -4.61 -16.90
CA ALA A 219 -6.92 -3.44 -16.99
C ALA A 219 -7.64 -2.35 -17.80
N SER A 220 -7.58 -1.10 -17.34
CA SER A 220 -8.07 0.04 -18.13
C SER A 220 -7.09 0.35 -19.26
N GLY A 221 -7.53 1.12 -20.25
CA GLY A 221 -6.68 1.59 -21.34
C GLY A 221 -5.43 2.34 -20.89
N ALA A 222 -5.44 2.94 -19.69
CA ALA A 222 -4.28 3.61 -19.13
C ALA A 222 -3.14 2.64 -18.76
N LEU A 223 -3.43 1.34 -18.58
CA LEU A 223 -2.46 0.31 -18.21
C LEU A 223 -2.04 -0.58 -19.40
N THR A 224 -2.64 -0.39 -20.57
CA THR A 224 -2.32 -1.18 -21.77
C THR A 224 -0.84 -1.11 -22.09
N GLY A 225 -0.21 -2.27 -22.31
CA GLY A 225 1.23 -2.39 -22.58
C GLY A 225 2.12 -2.35 -21.34
N SER A 226 1.55 -2.29 -20.14
CA SER A 226 2.32 -2.45 -18.90
C SER A 226 2.46 -3.91 -18.54
N ALA A 227 3.62 -4.28 -17.98
CA ALA A 227 3.86 -5.60 -17.41
C ALA A 227 3.35 -5.69 -15.96
N GLY A 228 3.12 -6.92 -15.50
CA GLY A 228 2.68 -7.22 -14.13
C GLY A 228 2.92 -8.68 -13.76
N VAL A 229 2.27 -9.13 -12.69
CA VAL A 229 2.29 -10.55 -12.27
C VAL A 229 0.88 -11.04 -11.96
N SER A 230 0.57 -12.29 -12.34
CA SER A 230 -0.75 -12.86 -12.10
C SER A 230 -0.86 -13.53 -10.73
N ALA A 231 -2.09 -13.58 -10.20
CA ALA A 231 -2.41 -14.39 -9.02
C ALA A 231 -2.53 -15.89 -9.36
N SER A 232 -2.79 -16.22 -10.63
CA SER A 232 -2.91 -17.60 -11.12
C SER A 232 -2.26 -17.75 -12.51
N PRO A 233 -1.25 -18.64 -12.66
CA PRO A 233 -0.43 -19.18 -11.57
C PRO A 233 0.26 -18.06 -10.77
N ALA A 234 0.36 -18.23 -9.44
CA ALA A 234 0.84 -17.17 -8.56
C ALA A 234 2.23 -16.66 -8.95
N TYR A 235 2.37 -15.32 -8.99
CA TYR A 235 3.58 -14.58 -9.32
C TYR A 235 4.10 -14.76 -10.75
N ALA A 236 3.32 -15.36 -11.65
CA ALA A 236 3.76 -15.51 -13.03
C ALA A 236 3.81 -14.15 -13.73
N TYR A 237 4.96 -13.85 -14.34
CA TYR A 237 5.16 -12.64 -15.12
C TYR A 237 4.18 -12.56 -16.28
N LYS A 238 3.66 -11.36 -16.53
CA LYS A 238 2.67 -11.10 -17.57
C LYS A 238 2.92 -9.78 -18.27
N ASN A 239 3.02 -9.82 -19.58
CA ASN A 239 3.13 -8.63 -20.42
C ASN A 239 2.37 -8.82 -21.75
N PRO A 240 1.33 -8.01 -22.04
CA PRO A 240 0.75 -6.98 -21.17
C PRO A 240 -0.16 -7.58 -20.08
N VAL A 241 -0.41 -6.82 -19.02
CA VAL A 241 -1.47 -7.13 -18.05
C VAL A 241 -2.84 -7.16 -18.73
N SER A 242 -3.72 -8.04 -18.29
CA SER A 242 -5.12 -8.07 -18.73
C SER A 242 -6.10 -7.69 -17.62
N MET A 243 -5.68 -7.82 -16.36
CA MET A 243 -6.45 -7.44 -15.18
C MET A 243 -5.75 -6.31 -14.43
N GLU A 244 -6.51 -5.40 -13.83
CA GLU A 244 -5.93 -4.27 -13.10
C GLU A 244 -5.03 -4.74 -11.94
N ALA A 245 -5.45 -5.76 -11.20
CA ALA A 245 -4.72 -6.20 -10.02
C ALA A 245 -3.28 -6.67 -10.34
N GLU A 246 -3.03 -7.12 -11.57
CA GLU A 246 -1.74 -7.68 -11.99
C GLU A 246 -0.61 -6.63 -11.98
N VAL A 247 -0.90 -5.37 -12.32
CA VAL A 247 0.10 -4.29 -12.21
C VAL A 247 0.38 -3.97 -10.74
N CYS A 248 -0.64 -4.01 -9.88
CA CYS A 248 -0.48 -3.77 -8.45
C CYS A 248 0.33 -4.89 -7.79
N PHE A 249 0.07 -6.15 -8.15
CA PHE A 249 0.76 -7.31 -7.61
C PHE A 249 2.25 -7.31 -7.93
N LYS A 250 2.68 -6.68 -9.04
CA LYS A 250 4.09 -6.54 -9.41
C LYS A 250 4.94 -6.00 -8.25
N CYS A 251 4.38 -5.05 -7.49
CA CYS A 251 5.07 -4.37 -6.39
C CYS A 251 4.51 -4.69 -4.99
N HIS A 252 3.24 -5.09 -4.90
CA HIS A 252 2.56 -5.32 -3.62
C HIS A 252 2.44 -6.81 -3.24
N SER A 253 3.00 -7.73 -4.02
CA SER A 253 3.04 -9.15 -3.71
C SER A 253 4.45 -9.64 -3.37
N ALA A 254 4.59 -10.92 -3.03
CA ALA A 254 5.89 -11.57 -2.87
C ALA A 254 6.68 -11.76 -4.18
N SER A 255 6.19 -11.26 -5.33
CA SER A 255 7.01 -11.09 -6.55
C SER A 255 8.21 -10.15 -6.34
N THR A 256 8.17 -9.33 -5.29
CA THR A 256 9.28 -8.48 -4.85
C THR A 256 9.51 -8.62 -3.34
N VAL A 257 10.61 -8.04 -2.85
CA VAL A 257 10.89 -7.99 -1.41
C VAL A 257 9.94 -7.00 -0.75
N LEU A 258 8.98 -7.49 0.04
CA LEU A 258 8.07 -6.63 0.80
C LEU A 258 8.77 -5.91 1.95
N LEU A 259 8.36 -4.66 2.21
CA LEU A 259 8.89 -3.91 3.35
C LEU A 259 8.45 -4.54 4.68
N SER A 260 9.43 -4.83 5.53
CA SER A 260 9.21 -5.39 6.86
C SER A 260 9.35 -4.32 7.95
N TYR A 261 8.54 -4.47 9.00
CA TYR A 261 8.48 -3.57 10.14
C TYR A 261 8.30 -4.35 11.44
N SER A 262 8.76 -3.78 12.55
CA SER A 262 8.61 -4.38 13.88
C SER A 262 7.16 -4.36 14.35
N LYS A 263 6.46 -3.24 14.14
CA LYS A 263 5.04 -3.08 14.44
C LYS A 263 4.18 -3.84 13.44
N GLU A 264 3.21 -4.61 13.94
CA GLU A 264 2.38 -5.48 13.12
C GLU A 264 1.51 -4.69 12.15
N SER A 265 1.03 -3.51 12.56
CA SER A 265 0.19 -2.63 11.75
C SER A 265 0.97 -1.93 10.64
N TYR A 266 2.31 -1.99 10.70
CA TYR A 266 3.21 -1.34 9.75
C TYR A 266 3.64 -2.29 8.63
N LYS A 267 3.60 -3.60 8.87
CA LYS A 267 4.05 -4.64 7.91
C LYS A 267 3.32 -4.54 6.57
N LYS A 268 4.05 -4.73 5.48
CA LYS A 268 3.48 -4.92 4.14
C LYS A 268 3.36 -6.40 3.87
N THR A 269 2.14 -6.82 3.58
CA THR A 269 1.75 -8.21 3.34
C THR A 269 1.49 -8.45 1.88
N ASP A 270 1.65 -9.71 1.48
CA ASP A 270 1.53 -10.17 0.10
C ASP A 270 0.08 -10.13 -0.39
N LYS A 271 -0.18 -9.29 -1.40
CA LYS A 271 -1.54 -9.12 -1.94
C LYS A 271 -2.03 -10.28 -2.78
N ILE A 272 -1.15 -11.03 -3.46
CA ILE A 272 -1.59 -12.26 -4.15
C ILE A 272 -2.10 -13.25 -3.11
N TYR A 273 -1.36 -13.42 -2.00
CA TYR A 273 -1.78 -14.31 -0.94
C TYR A 273 -3.02 -13.83 -0.17
N GLU A 274 -3.20 -12.52 0.03
CA GLU A 274 -4.39 -11.99 0.71
C GLU A 274 -5.66 -12.15 -0.14
N PHE A 275 -5.60 -11.90 -1.44
CA PHE A 275 -6.77 -11.95 -2.32
C PHE A 275 -7.09 -13.32 -2.91
N ASP A 276 -6.34 -14.37 -2.54
CA ASP A 276 -6.63 -15.75 -2.92
C ASP A 276 -8.08 -16.13 -2.53
N PRO A 277 -8.95 -16.48 -3.49
CA PRO A 277 -10.32 -16.92 -3.22
C PRO A 277 -10.43 -18.17 -2.34
N ALA A 278 -9.35 -18.94 -2.16
CA ALA A 278 -9.29 -20.05 -1.22
C ALA A 278 -9.36 -19.58 0.25
N ASN A 279 -8.93 -18.34 0.56
CA ASN A 279 -8.90 -17.80 1.93
C ASN A 279 -10.27 -17.75 2.60
N ALA A 280 -10.32 -17.95 3.92
CA ALA A 280 -11.58 -17.96 4.67
C ALA A 280 -12.41 -16.67 4.54
N SER A 281 -11.72 -15.53 4.37
CA SER A 281 -12.36 -14.25 4.05
C SER A 281 -11.38 -13.31 3.35
N TYR A 282 -11.89 -12.53 2.40
CA TYR A 282 -11.15 -11.52 1.65
C TYR A 282 -12.10 -10.43 1.12
N HIS A 283 -11.57 -9.26 0.78
CA HIS A 283 -12.28 -8.31 -0.07
C HIS A 283 -12.21 -8.78 -1.54
N PRO A 284 -13.29 -8.62 -2.32
CA PRO A 284 -13.49 -9.37 -3.57
C PRO A 284 -12.73 -8.78 -4.76
N VAL A 285 -11.40 -8.87 -4.78
CA VAL A 285 -10.58 -8.39 -5.92
C VAL A 285 -10.50 -9.43 -7.03
N GLU A 286 -10.12 -10.66 -6.71
CA GLU A 286 -9.91 -11.75 -7.68
C GLU A 286 -11.16 -12.63 -7.90
N ALA A 287 -12.16 -12.53 -7.01
CA ALA A 287 -13.41 -13.27 -7.09
C ALA A 287 -14.49 -12.63 -6.20
N PRO A 288 -15.79 -12.90 -6.42
CA PRO A 288 -16.85 -12.49 -5.52
C PRO A 288 -16.60 -12.93 -4.07
N GLY A 289 -17.10 -12.13 -3.13
CA GLY A 289 -16.90 -12.37 -1.71
C GLY A 289 -17.67 -13.59 -1.21
N LYS A 290 -17.16 -14.26 -0.18
CA LYS A 290 -17.79 -15.46 0.40
C LYS A 290 -19.10 -15.18 1.16
N ASN A 291 -19.36 -13.93 1.51
CA ASN A 291 -20.56 -13.52 2.25
C ASN A 291 -21.71 -13.16 1.30
N VAL A 292 -22.50 -14.16 0.91
CA VAL A 292 -23.61 -14.02 -0.07
C VAL A 292 -25.00 -13.87 0.56
N GLY A 293 -25.08 -13.57 1.87
CA GLY A 293 -26.35 -13.49 2.59
C GLY A 293 -27.12 -12.18 2.39
N PRO A 294 -28.44 -12.14 2.70
CA PRO A 294 -29.29 -10.96 2.48
C PRO A 294 -28.78 -9.72 3.23
N GLN A 295 -28.23 -9.86 4.44
CA GLN A 295 -27.68 -8.72 5.17
C GLN A 295 -26.47 -8.09 4.47
N MET A 296 -25.64 -8.90 3.80
CA MET A 296 -24.53 -8.36 3.01
C MET A 296 -25.06 -7.66 1.76
N ALA A 297 -26.07 -8.24 1.09
CA ALA A 297 -26.71 -7.59 -0.06
C ALA A 297 -27.29 -6.21 0.33
N THR A 298 -28.01 -6.11 1.45
CA THR A 298 -28.52 -4.82 1.96
C THR A 298 -27.39 -3.87 2.32
N SER A 299 -26.33 -4.36 2.98
CA SER A 299 -25.15 -3.55 3.31
C SER A 299 -24.53 -2.93 2.06
N LEU A 300 -24.30 -3.73 1.02
CA LEU A 300 -23.68 -3.27 -0.23
C LEU A 300 -24.58 -2.32 -1.03
N ALA A 301 -25.90 -2.50 -0.97
CA ALA A 301 -26.86 -1.58 -1.58
C ALA A 301 -26.89 -0.20 -0.90
N GLY A 302 -26.40 -0.12 0.35
CA GLY A 302 -26.33 1.08 1.18
C GLY A 302 -25.03 1.90 1.07
N GLY A 303 -24.08 1.50 0.23
CA GLY A 303 -22.83 2.24 0.02
C GLY A 303 -23.05 3.69 -0.42
N THR A 304 -22.24 4.61 0.11
CA THR A 304 -22.36 6.05 -0.14
C THR A 304 -21.87 6.45 -1.52
N ARG A 305 -21.01 5.64 -2.15
CA ARG A 305 -20.43 5.92 -3.47
C ARG A 305 -20.77 4.85 -4.49
N TRP A 306 -20.58 3.59 -4.15
CA TRP A 306 -20.86 2.46 -5.05
C TRP A 306 -21.82 1.48 -4.39
N ARG A 307 -22.82 1.07 -5.17
CA ARG A 307 -23.84 0.10 -4.76
C ARG A 307 -23.53 -1.23 -5.44
N PHE A 308 -22.72 -2.04 -4.78
CA PHE A 308 -22.34 -3.36 -5.26
C PHE A 308 -23.38 -4.42 -4.90
N THR A 309 -23.28 -5.59 -5.53
CA THR A 309 -23.98 -6.81 -5.16
C THR A 309 -22.99 -7.84 -4.60
N THR A 310 -23.49 -8.90 -3.96
CA THR A 310 -22.63 -9.98 -3.45
C THR A 310 -21.93 -10.79 -4.56
N ALA A 311 -22.35 -10.62 -5.83
CA ALA A 311 -21.71 -11.23 -6.99
C ALA A 311 -20.61 -10.34 -7.59
N ASP A 312 -20.43 -9.12 -7.08
CA ASP A 312 -19.49 -8.16 -7.64
C ASP A 312 -18.08 -8.33 -7.08
N THR A 313 -17.11 -8.02 -7.93
CA THR A 313 -15.73 -7.77 -7.55
C THR A 313 -15.48 -6.27 -7.42
N VAL A 314 -14.41 -5.91 -6.69
CA VAL A 314 -13.93 -4.54 -6.51
C VAL A 314 -12.53 -4.39 -7.09
N ARG A 315 -12.17 -3.16 -7.44
CA ARG A 315 -10.84 -2.80 -7.93
C ARG A 315 -9.92 -2.43 -6.79
N CYS A 316 -8.61 -2.58 -6.98
CA CYS A 316 -7.63 -1.99 -6.07
C CYS A 316 -7.87 -0.49 -5.95
N VAL A 317 -8.18 0.17 -7.07
CA VAL A 317 -8.40 1.62 -7.11
C VAL A 317 -9.75 2.09 -6.58
N ASN A 318 -10.69 1.18 -6.26
CA ASN A 318 -11.88 1.55 -5.50
C ASN A 318 -11.54 1.88 -4.04
N CYS A 319 -10.41 1.37 -3.52
CA CYS A 319 -9.92 1.73 -2.19
C CYS A 319 -8.71 2.66 -2.25
N HIS A 320 -7.80 2.40 -3.20
CA HIS A 320 -6.55 3.13 -3.39
C HIS A 320 -6.65 4.09 -4.56
N GLY A 321 -7.01 5.35 -4.34
CA GLY A 321 -7.22 6.28 -5.45
C GLY A 321 -7.24 7.72 -5.00
N ASP A 322 -7.37 8.61 -5.97
CA ASP A 322 -7.39 10.04 -5.73
C ASP A 322 -8.75 10.50 -5.12
N PRO A 323 -8.78 10.96 -3.86
CA PRO A 323 -10.02 11.43 -3.23
C PRO A 323 -10.55 12.74 -3.82
N ARG A 324 -9.73 13.48 -4.58
CA ARG A 324 -10.11 14.75 -5.22
C ARG A 324 -11.03 14.53 -6.42
N ILE A 325 -11.11 13.30 -6.94
CA ILE A 325 -12.09 12.93 -7.95
C ILE A 325 -13.46 12.79 -7.25
N ALA A 326 -14.36 13.75 -7.55
CA ALA A 326 -15.70 13.75 -7.02
C ALA A 326 -16.55 12.64 -7.68
N ASN A 327 -17.13 11.78 -6.84
CA ASN A 327 -18.12 10.75 -7.21
C ASN A 327 -17.79 9.93 -8.48
N PRO A 328 -16.58 9.35 -8.61
CA PRO A 328 -16.26 8.52 -9.76
C PRO A 328 -17.15 7.28 -9.80
N SER A 329 -17.53 6.87 -11.01
CA SER A 329 -18.10 5.55 -11.23
C SER A 329 -17.07 4.46 -10.88
N ALA A 330 -17.53 3.25 -10.56
CA ALA A 330 -16.62 2.17 -10.12
C ALA A 330 -15.59 1.78 -11.20
N ASP A 331 -15.95 1.95 -12.47
CA ASP A 331 -15.15 1.71 -13.67
C ASP A 331 -14.31 2.94 -14.12
N ALA A 332 -14.37 4.06 -13.39
CA ALA A 332 -13.66 5.28 -13.76
C ALA A 332 -12.13 5.06 -13.78
N ARG A 333 -11.42 5.85 -14.58
CA ARG A 333 -9.94 5.85 -14.53
C ARG A 333 -9.50 6.63 -13.30
N LEU A 334 -9.16 5.89 -12.24
CA LEU A 334 -8.71 6.44 -10.97
C LEU A 334 -7.19 6.31 -10.90
N GLY A 335 -6.51 7.45 -10.90
CA GLY A 335 -5.06 7.50 -10.74
C GLY A 335 -4.66 7.16 -9.31
N THR A 336 -3.60 6.37 -9.16
CA THR A 336 -2.99 6.00 -7.88
C THR A 336 -1.66 6.72 -7.73
N HIS A 337 -1.67 8.05 -7.86
CA HIS A 337 -0.46 8.88 -7.76
C HIS A 337 -0.25 9.38 -6.33
N THR A 338 -1.24 10.09 -5.78
CA THR A 338 -1.18 10.69 -4.45
C THR A 338 -2.54 10.68 -3.77
N SER A 339 -2.54 10.68 -2.43
CA SER A 339 -3.72 10.96 -1.61
C SER A 339 -3.30 11.53 -0.24
N PRO A 340 -4.07 12.48 0.33
CA PRO A 340 -3.91 12.91 1.72
C PRO A 340 -4.15 11.79 2.74
N TYR A 341 -4.80 10.70 2.34
CA TYR A 341 -5.08 9.56 3.22
C TYR A 341 -4.00 8.49 3.10
N ARG A 342 -3.46 8.10 4.25
CA ARG A 342 -2.36 7.12 4.36
C ARG A 342 -2.74 5.79 3.71
N GLY A 343 -1.81 5.22 2.95
CA GLY A 343 -2.07 4.04 2.12
C GLY A 343 -2.64 4.41 0.75
N MET A 344 -2.57 5.69 0.37
CA MET A 344 -3.13 6.20 -0.89
C MET A 344 -4.64 5.97 -1.01
N LEU A 345 -5.35 6.08 0.10
CA LEU A 345 -6.77 5.71 0.16
C LEU A 345 -7.64 6.81 -0.48
N ILE A 346 -8.73 6.41 -1.13
CA ILE A 346 -9.68 7.35 -1.75
C ILE A 346 -10.63 8.01 -0.74
N ALA A 347 -10.61 7.56 0.52
CA ALA A 347 -11.32 8.14 1.63
C ALA A 347 -10.61 7.80 2.95
N ASN A 348 -10.90 8.56 4.01
CA ASN A 348 -10.26 8.36 5.30
C ASN A 348 -10.59 6.99 5.90
N TYR A 349 -9.59 6.38 6.53
CA TYR A 349 -9.72 5.18 7.33
C TYR A 349 -8.74 5.23 8.50
N ARG A 350 -9.30 5.26 9.72
CA ARG A 350 -8.53 5.23 10.95
C ARG A 350 -8.32 3.79 11.39
N ASP A 351 -7.07 3.36 11.38
CA ASP A 351 -6.72 1.94 11.48
C ASP A 351 -5.45 1.63 12.29
N ARG A 352 -4.70 2.65 12.71
CA ARG A 352 -3.50 2.49 13.56
C ARG A 352 -3.57 3.20 14.89
N THR A 353 -4.38 4.24 14.97
CA THR A 353 -4.51 5.08 16.15
C THR A 353 -5.88 4.81 16.77
N LEU A 354 -5.91 4.25 17.97
CA LEU A 354 -7.13 4.04 18.74
C LEU A 354 -7.73 5.36 19.19
N LYS A 355 -9.02 5.36 19.53
CA LYS A 355 -9.69 6.53 20.10
C LYS A 355 -9.20 6.79 21.53
N SER A 356 -8.99 8.07 21.83
CA SER A 356 -8.71 8.50 23.21
C SER A 356 -9.96 8.36 24.08
N SER A 357 -9.78 8.34 25.41
CA SER A 357 -10.91 8.36 26.35
C SER A 357 -11.83 9.56 26.08
N GLY A 358 -13.14 9.32 26.02
CA GLY A 358 -14.15 10.36 25.75
C GLY A 358 -14.26 10.82 24.30
N GLU A 359 -13.38 10.37 23.40
CA GLU A 359 -13.45 10.74 21.99
C GLU A 359 -14.74 10.20 21.35
N ALA A 360 -15.50 11.08 20.69
CA ALA A 360 -16.78 10.73 20.09
C ALA A 360 -16.63 9.81 18.85
N TYR A 361 -17.74 9.17 18.48
CA TYR A 361 -17.84 8.51 17.18
C TYR A 361 -17.73 9.57 16.08
N ASN A 362 -16.96 9.27 15.04
CA ASN A 362 -16.90 10.09 13.84
C ASN A 362 -16.99 9.18 12.62
N ALA A 363 -18.03 9.36 11.79
CA ALA A 363 -18.22 8.56 10.59
C ALA A 363 -17.04 8.70 9.61
N ASN A 364 -16.33 9.85 9.64
CA ASN A 364 -15.18 10.07 8.80
C ASN A 364 -14.00 9.15 9.15
N ASP A 365 -13.92 8.58 10.36
CA ASP A 365 -12.90 7.59 10.70
C ASP A 365 -13.04 6.28 9.89
N PHE A 366 -14.21 6.06 9.27
CA PHE A 366 -14.59 4.84 8.57
C PHE A 366 -15.09 5.11 7.13
N ALA A 367 -14.84 6.31 6.61
CA ALA A 367 -15.38 6.76 5.33
C ALA A 367 -15.05 5.81 4.17
N LEU A 368 -13.86 5.20 4.17
CA LEU A 368 -13.47 4.19 3.18
C LEU A 368 -14.43 2.99 3.12
N CYS A 369 -14.81 2.45 4.28
CA CYS A 369 -15.72 1.31 4.36
C CYS A 369 -17.10 1.70 3.82
N TYR A 370 -17.54 2.92 4.12
CA TYR A 370 -18.86 3.41 3.75
C TYR A 370 -19.03 3.69 2.27
N LEU A 371 -17.94 3.74 1.48
CA LEU A 371 -18.04 3.84 0.03
C LEU A 371 -18.85 2.68 -0.56
N CYS A 372 -18.73 1.49 0.02
CA CYS A 372 -19.37 0.26 -0.44
C CYS A 372 -20.40 -0.28 0.56
N HIS A 373 -20.21 -0.06 1.87
CA HIS A 373 -21.10 -0.60 2.91
C HIS A 373 -21.99 0.48 3.52
N GLY A 374 -23.26 0.15 3.78
CA GLY A 374 -24.16 1.02 4.54
C GLY A 374 -23.64 1.34 5.94
N SER A 375 -23.73 2.60 6.35
CA SER A 375 -23.21 3.09 7.64
C SER A 375 -24.19 2.91 8.81
N ALA A 376 -25.47 2.67 8.53
CA ALA A 376 -26.53 2.59 9.55
C ALA A 376 -26.27 1.58 10.69
N PRO A 377 -25.70 0.37 10.44
CA PRO A 377 -25.38 -0.57 11.53
C PRO A 377 -24.38 -0.03 12.56
N PHE A 378 -23.53 0.91 12.17
CA PHE A 378 -22.45 1.42 13.01
C PHE A 378 -22.90 2.56 13.91
N THR A 379 -24.15 3.01 13.80
CA THR A 379 -24.75 4.05 14.64
C THR A 379 -25.89 3.55 15.52
N ASP A 380 -26.42 2.35 15.25
CA ASP A 380 -27.48 1.75 16.04
C ASP A 380 -26.92 1.01 17.27
N LYS A 381 -27.35 1.46 18.46
CA LYS A 381 -26.88 0.96 19.75
C LYS A 381 -27.84 -0.05 20.38
N SER A 382 -28.95 -0.39 19.72
CA SER A 382 -29.96 -1.29 20.27
C SER A 382 -29.40 -2.68 20.60
N GLY A 383 -28.48 -3.19 19.77
CA GLY A 383 -28.05 -4.58 19.81
C GLY A 383 -29.06 -5.54 19.17
N ASP A 384 -30.15 -5.03 18.59
CA ASP A 384 -31.20 -5.82 17.97
C ASP A 384 -30.75 -6.38 16.61
N PRO A 385 -31.30 -7.54 16.15
CA PRO A 385 -31.02 -8.07 14.82
C PRO A 385 -31.30 -7.05 13.72
N ARG A 386 -30.37 -6.95 12.75
CA ARG A 386 -30.44 -5.95 11.69
C ARG A 386 -30.54 -6.57 10.29
N PRO A 387 -31.27 -5.94 9.35
CA PRO A 387 -31.38 -6.40 7.96
C PRO A 387 -30.15 -6.06 7.11
N ASP A 388 -29.25 -5.19 7.60
CA ASP A 388 -28.09 -4.62 6.91
C ASP A 388 -26.75 -4.95 7.61
N SER A 389 -26.77 -5.82 8.62
CA SER A 389 -25.58 -6.34 9.30
C SER A 389 -25.86 -7.71 9.92
N ARG A 390 -24.86 -8.59 9.91
CA ARG A 390 -24.91 -9.88 10.65
C ARG A 390 -24.30 -9.81 12.05
N PHE A 391 -23.84 -8.63 12.45
CA PHE A 391 -23.39 -8.33 13.79
C PHE A 391 -24.16 -7.11 14.26
N SER A 392 -25.16 -7.33 15.13
CA SER A 392 -26.06 -6.28 15.62
C SER A 392 -25.37 -5.29 16.55
N PHE A 393 -24.23 -5.65 17.12
CA PHE A 393 -23.53 -4.85 18.13
C PHE A 393 -22.49 -3.87 17.56
N HIS A 394 -22.45 -3.64 16.25
CA HIS A 394 -21.52 -2.65 15.66
C HIS A 394 -21.64 -1.28 16.34
N GLY A 395 -22.85 -0.70 16.41
CA GLY A 395 -23.05 0.60 17.05
C GLY A 395 -22.76 0.62 18.54
N VAL A 396 -22.99 -0.49 19.26
CA VAL A 396 -22.56 -0.61 20.67
C VAL A 396 -21.04 -0.47 20.79
N HIS A 397 -20.28 -1.15 19.92
CA HIS A 397 -18.81 -1.09 19.96
C HIS A 397 -18.26 0.28 19.57
N THR A 398 -18.89 0.94 18.59
CA THR A 398 -18.45 2.26 18.11
C THR A 398 -18.99 3.43 18.92
N PHE A 399 -19.93 3.23 19.87
CA PHE A 399 -20.50 4.30 20.70
C PHE A 399 -20.36 4.15 22.21
N GLU A 400 -20.32 2.92 22.74
CA GLU A 400 -20.52 2.66 24.18
C GLU A 400 -19.34 1.96 24.87
N ILE A 401 -18.40 1.44 24.09
CA ILE A 401 -17.16 0.87 24.64
C ILE A 401 -16.19 2.00 24.97
N GLY A 402 -15.48 1.86 26.10
CA GLY A 402 -14.48 2.81 26.56
C GLY A 402 -14.13 2.62 28.04
N GLY A 403 -13.07 3.29 28.46
CA GLY A 403 -12.66 3.52 29.85
C GLY A 403 -11.90 2.40 30.55
N GLY A 404 -11.83 1.18 30.00
CA GLY A 404 -11.28 0.02 30.72
C GLY A 404 -9.85 -0.39 30.36
N GLY A 405 -9.31 -0.04 29.19
CA GLY A 405 -7.99 -0.48 28.75
C GLY A 405 -6.85 0.48 29.09
N LEU A 406 -5.66 0.19 28.58
CA LEU A 406 -4.49 1.04 28.75
C LEU A 406 -4.66 2.36 27.98
N ALA A 407 -4.12 3.45 28.53
CA ALA A 407 -4.22 4.80 27.95
C ALA A 407 -3.51 4.98 26.59
N SER A 408 -2.67 4.02 26.19
CA SER A 408 -2.05 4.03 24.87
C SER A 408 -3.10 4.07 23.76
N THR A 409 -2.85 4.88 22.72
CA THR A 409 -3.66 4.93 21.49
C THR A 409 -3.02 4.14 20.35
N ASP A 410 -1.98 3.35 20.61
CA ASP A 410 -1.32 2.54 19.59
C ASP A 410 -2.03 1.19 19.45
N ILE A 411 -2.56 0.88 18.25
CA ILE A 411 -3.27 -0.37 17.98
C ILE A 411 -2.36 -1.61 18.14
N ASP A 412 -1.04 -1.44 18.07
CA ASP A 412 -0.09 -2.53 18.26
C ASP A 412 0.19 -2.83 19.76
N THR A 413 -0.25 -1.95 20.68
CA THR A 413 -0.01 -2.13 22.12
C THR A 413 -1.04 -3.08 22.72
N ALA A 414 -0.60 -4.24 23.20
CA ALA A 414 -1.43 -5.23 23.89
C ALA A 414 -2.27 -4.59 25.02
N GLY A 415 -3.60 -4.73 24.95
CA GLY A 415 -4.53 -4.20 25.96
C GLY A 415 -4.80 -2.69 25.88
N ALA A 416 -4.26 -1.99 24.88
CA ALA A 416 -4.54 -0.58 24.64
C ALA A 416 -5.98 -0.31 24.21
N GLY A 417 -6.45 0.90 24.52
CA GLY A 417 -7.77 1.41 24.16
C GLY A 417 -8.57 1.85 25.38
N GLN A 418 -8.89 3.14 25.42
CA GLN A 418 -9.83 3.74 26.40
C GLN A 418 -11.01 4.45 25.74
N GLY A 419 -10.96 4.68 24.43
CA GLY A 419 -12.05 5.29 23.68
C GLY A 419 -13.06 4.27 23.15
N LYS A 420 -13.87 4.71 22.20
CA LYS A 420 -14.76 3.84 21.43
C LYS A 420 -13.96 2.96 20.48
N ALA A 421 -14.47 1.77 20.18
CA ALA A 421 -13.77 0.88 19.27
C ALA A 421 -13.75 1.44 17.84
N ILE A 422 -12.68 1.15 17.10
CA ILE A 422 -12.54 1.41 15.67
C ILE A 422 -12.65 0.10 14.88
N CYS A 423 -13.08 0.16 13.62
CA CYS A 423 -13.27 -1.04 12.79
C CYS A 423 -12.01 -1.91 12.69
N ALA A 424 -10.81 -1.29 12.64
CA ALA A 424 -9.54 -2.01 12.53
C ALA A 424 -9.21 -2.91 13.73
N GLU A 425 -9.86 -2.73 14.88
CA GLU A 425 -9.64 -3.60 16.04
C GLU A 425 -10.25 -5.00 15.84
N CYS A 426 -11.32 -5.11 15.05
CA CYS A 426 -12.01 -6.37 14.73
C CYS A 426 -11.80 -6.83 13.28
N HIS A 427 -11.53 -5.89 12.38
CA HIS A 427 -11.27 -6.10 10.96
C HIS A 427 -9.85 -5.66 10.63
N TYR A 428 -8.89 -6.25 11.31
CA TYR A 428 -7.49 -5.93 11.14
C TYR A 428 -6.98 -6.42 9.77
N ARG A 429 -6.08 -5.72 9.07
CA ARG A 429 -5.65 -6.14 7.71
C ARG A 429 -6.84 -6.44 6.78
N ILE A 430 -7.58 -5.38 6.46
CA ILE A 430 -8.87 -5.45 5.77
C ILE A 430 -8.90 -6.27 4.48
N HIS A 431 -7.78 -6.51 3.79
CA HIS A 431 -7.80 -7.31 2.56
C HIS A 431 -8.21 -8.76 2.79
N SER A 432 -7.77 -9.37 3.89
CA SER A 432 -7.98 -10.80 4.16
C SER A 432 -7.62 -11.19 5.59
N THR A 433 -8.24 -12.25 6.07
CA THR A 433 -7.87 -12.86 7.35
C THR A 433 -6.61 -13.72 7.23
N SER A 434 -6.19 -14.14 6.03
CA SER A 434 -5.14 -15.15 5.82
C SER A 434 -3.77 -14.82 6.44
N LEU A 435 -3.48 -13.53 6.61
CA LEU A 435 -2.28 -13.04 7.28
C LEU A 435 -2.63 -12.33 8.59
N ALA A 436 -3.68 -12.75 9.31
CA ALA A 436 -3.96 -12.24 10.64
C ALA A 436 -2.76 -12.40 11.59
N PRO A 437 -2.55 -11.44 12.51
CA PRO A 437 -1.43 -11.47 13.46
C PRO A 437 -1.57 -12.63 14.46
N TRP A 438 -2.80 -12.97 14.81
CA TRP A 438 -3.15 -14.17 15.55
C TRP A 438 -3.39 -15.30 14.56
N THR A 439 -2.58 -16.36 14.61
CA THR A 439 -2.67 -17.49 13.66
C THR A 439 -4.05 -18.14 13.65
N ALA A 440 -4.70 -18.27 14.81
CA ALA A 440 -6.04 -18.85 14.93
C ALA A 440 -7.12 -18.05 14.17
N ASN A 441 -6.89 -16.75 13.93
CA ASN A 441 -7.86 -15.89 13.27
C ASN A 441 -7.79 -15.99 11.74
N ARG A 442 -6.78 -16.68 11.20
CA ARG A 442 -6.58 -16.78 9.74
C ARG A 442 -7.66 -17.57 9.02
N THR A 443 -8.41 -18.36 9.77
CA THR A 443 -9.53 -19.17 9.27
C THR A 443 -10.89 -18.52 9.57
N TYR A 444 -10.91 -17.34 10.18
CA TYR A 444 -12.16 -16.65 10.49
C TYR A 444 -12.79 -16.09 9.21
N SER A 445 -14.12 -16.18 9.17
CA SER A 445 -14.94 -15.65 8.08
C SER A 445 -15.29 -14.18 8.31
N SER A 446 -15.94 -13.56 7.32
CA SER A 446 -16.52 -12.20 7.44
C SER A 446 -15.53 -11.09 7.78
N GLY A 447 -14.27 -11.28 7.38
CA GLY A 447 -13.18 -10.32 7.57
C GLY A 447 -12.85 -10.10 9.03
N VAL A 448 -13.26 -10.99 9.94
CA VAL A 448 -13.01 -10.82 11.37
C VAL A 448 -11.63 -11.38 11.72
N ASN A 449 -10.75 -10.51 12.17
CA ASN A 449 -9.45 -10.84 12.72
C ASN A 449 -8.99 -9.68 13.60
N PHE A 450 -8.50 -10.01 14.78
CA PHE A 450 -8.33 -9.03 15.84
C PHE A 450 -6.97 -8.35 15.72
N ALA A 451 -6.94 -7.06 16.02
CA ALA A 451 -5.69 -6.32 16.09
C ALA A 451 -4.87 -6.70 17.35
N PRO A 452 -3.57 -6.34 17.42
CA PRO A 452 -2.74 -6.72 18.56
C PRO A 452 -3.21 -6.14 19.91
N ASN A 453 -3.89 -4.99 19.94
CA ASN A 453 -4.42 -4.46 21.19
C ASN A 453 -5.53 -5.32 21.81
N VAL A 454 -6.25 -6.10 21.00
CA VAL A 454 -7.26 -7.06 21.45
C VAL A 454 -6.56 -8.35 21.88
N GLN A 455 -6.77 -8.74 23.13
CA GLN A 455 -5.99 -9.80 23.78
C GLN A 455 -6.80 -11.07 24.01
N PRO A 456 -6.18 -12.26 23.99
CA PRO A 456 -6.81 -13.46 24.55
C PRO A 456 -7.12 -13.28 26.05
N ILE A 457 -8.12 -14.01 26.55
CA ILE A 457 -8.29 -14.17 28.00
C ILE A 457 -7.44 -15.35 28.51
N SER A 458 -7.27 -15.45 29.83
CA SER A 458 -6.40 -16.46 30.47
C SER A 458 -6.68 -17.88 29.96
N GLY A 459 -5.62 -18.56 29.52
CA GLY A 459 -5.69 -19.92 28.95
C GLY A 459 -5.86 -19.99 27.43
N GLN A 460 -6.04 -18.86 26.73
CA GLN A 460 -6.12 -18.82 25.28
C GLN A 460 -4.85 -18.28 24.64
N VAL A 461 -4.51 -18.82 23.46
CA VAL A 461 -3.37 -18.38 22.66
C VAL A 461 -3.73 -17.26 21.67
N ALA A 462 -5.02 -17.00 21.46
CA ALA A 462 -5.53 -15.99 20.55
C ALA A 462 -6.94 -15.52 20.98
N PRO A 463 -7.33 -14.27 20.66
CA PRO A 463 -8.70 -13.81 20.88
C PRO A 463 -9.66 -14.60 19.98
N LEU A 464 -10.70 -15.19 20.57
CA LEU A 464 -11.61 -16.08 19.84
C LEU A 464 -12.87 -15.36 19.38
N TRP A 465 -13.28 -15.69 18.16
CA TRP A 465 -14.58 -15.35 17.60
C TRP A 465 -15.20 -16.58 16.98
N SER A 466 -16.48 -16.80 17.26
CA SER A 466 -17.30 -17.75 16.52
C SER A 466 -18.59 -17.08 16.06
N ARG A 467 -19.11 -17.56 14.95
CA ARG A 467 -20.35 -17.06 14.38
C ARG A 467 -21.52 -17.90 14.90
N SER A 468 -22.61 -17.25 15.31
CA SER A 468 -23.85 -17.93 15.72
C SER A 468 -25.07 -17.14 15.20
N GLY A 469 -25.71 -17.63 14.13
CA GLY A 469 -26.94 -17.02 13.60
C GLY A 469 -26.79 -15.53 13.23
N GLY A 470 -27.70 -14.70 13.73
CA GLY A 470 -27.71 -13.23 13.56
C GLY A 470 -26.68 -12.47 14.40
N GLY A 471 -25.74 -13.19 15.04
CA GLY A 471 -24.68 -12.61 15.86
C GLY A 471 -23.43 -13.49 15.93
N GLY A 472 -22.72 -13.42 17.05
CA GLY A 472 -21.46 -14.14 17.26
C GLY A 472 -21.04 -14.18 18.72
N ASN A 473 -20.17 -15.12 19.05
CA ASN A 473 -19.57 -15.21 20.37
C ASN A 473 -18.14 -14.70 20.32
N CYS A 474 -17.78 -13.84 21.27
CA CYS A 474 -16.40 -13.43 21.48
C CYS A 474 -15.90 -13.98 22.81
N THR A 475 -14.71 -14.56 22.78
CA THR A 475 -13.94 -14.89 23.97
C THR A 475 -12.58 -14.21 23.89
N LEU A 476 -12.49 -13.02 24.48
CA LEU A 476 -11.35 -12.09 24.33
C LEU A 476 -11.40 -10.98 25.39
N ARG A 477 -10.34 -10.18 25.48
CA ARG A 477 -10.30 -8.94 26.25
C ARG A 477 -10.07 -7.75 25.31
N CYS A 478 -10.98 -6.79 25.35
CA CYS A 478 -10.95 -5.59 24.51
C CYS A 478 -11.25 -4.36 25.39
N HIS A 479 -10.40 -3.34 25.36
CA HIS A 479 -10.54 -2.13 26.17
C HIS A 479 -10.76 -2.44 27.67
N GLY A 480 -9.99 -3.43 28.17
CA GLY A 480 -10.08 -3.93 29.56
C GLY A 480 -11.36 -4.70 29.91
N LYS A 481 -12.33 -4.81 29.00
CA LYS A 481 -13.54 -5.59 29.19
C LYS A 481 -13.32 -7.04 28.76
N ASN A 482 -13.62 -7.99 29.64
CA ASN A 482 -13.59 -9.41 29.32
C ASN A 482 -14.89 -9.84 28.63
N HIS A 483 -14.77 -10.54 27.51
CA HIS A 483 -15.83 -11.25 26.82
C HIS A 483 -15.60 -12.74 27.14
N SER A 484 -16.42 -13.37 27.99
CA SER A 484 -16.08 -14.70 28.57
C SER A 484 -17.27 -15.62 28.88
N PRO A 485 -17.73 -16.41 27.91
CA PRO A 485 -17.85 -16.06 26.49
C PRO A 485 -19.06 -15.12 26.36
N LYS A 486 -18.92 -13.96 25.71
CA LYS A 486 -20.05 -13.03 25.57
C LYS A 486 -20.76 -13.30 24.26
N ASN A 487 -22.04 -13.65 24.36
CA ASN A 487 -22.93 -13.81 23.22
C ASN A 487 -23.41 -12.44 22.76
N TYR A 488 -23.41 -12.27 21.45
CA TYR A 488 -23.91 -11.13 20.71
C TYR A 488 -24.86 -11.68 19.64
#